data_AF-A0A376CMG3-F1
#
_entry.id   AF-A0A376CMG3-F1
#
_cell.length_a   1.000
_cell.length_b   1.000
_cell.length_c   1.000
_cell.angle_alpha   90.00
_cell.angle_beta   90.00
_cell.angle_gamma   90.00
#
_symmetry.space_group_name_H-M   'P 1'
#
loop_
_entity.id
_entity.type
_entity.pdbx_description
1 polymer ?
#
loop_
_entity_poly.entity_id
_entity_poly.type
_entity_poly.pdbx_seq_one_letter_code
_entity_poly.pdbx_strand_id
1 'polypeptide(L)' 'MTIGAKGQIVIPKAVRDMFGYAPGDDILLLADTERGIALMPVSETEKLLPETPPHI' A
#
# COMPACT_ATOMS: atom_id res chain seq x y z
N MET A 1 -8.63 0.31 -13.44
CA MET A 1 -7.33 0.74 -12.88
C MET A 1 -6.55 1.36 -14.02
N THR A 2 -6.00 2.56 -13.86
CA THR A 2 -5.25 3.24 -14.92
C THR A 2 -3.88 3.64 -14.38
N ILE A 3 -2.85 3.44 -15.21
CA ILE A 3 -1.50 3.95 -14.95
C ILE A 3 -1.41 5.34 -15.59
N GLY A 4 -1.10 6.35 -14.79
CA GLY A 4 -0.92 7.71 -15.25
C GLY A 4 0.39 7.90 -16.01
N ALA A 5 0.56 9.08 -16.61
CA ALA A 5 1.69 9.39 -17.49
C ALA A 5 3.08 9.31 -16.81
N LYS A 6 3.15 9.28 -15.49
CA LYS A 6 4.39 9.15 -14.71
C LYS A 6 4.53 7.77 -14.05
N GLY A 7 3.74 6.79 -14.48
CA GLY A 7 3.73 5.47 -13.86
C GLY A 7 2.95 5.40 -12.54
N GLN A 8 2.23 6.47 -12.16
CA GLN A 8 1.43 6.45 -10.94
C GLN A 8 0.16 5.62 -11.11
N ILE A 9 -0.24 4.87 -10.09
CA ILE A 9 -1.51 4.13 -10.08
C ILE A 9 -2.61 5.04 -9.54
N VAL A 10 -3.71 5.18 -10.29
CA VAL A 10 -4.87 5.94 -9.82
C VAL A 10 -5.80 5.02 -9.02
N ILE A 11 -5.87 5.22 -7.70
CA ILE A 11 -6.85 4.55 -6.84
C ILE A 11 -8.23 5.19 -7.06
N PRO A 12 -9.26 4.42 -7.52
CA PRO A 12 -10.60 4.96 -7.73
C PRO A 12 -11.23 5.48 -6.43
N LYS A 13 -12.10 6.51 -6.53
CA LYS A 13 -12.75 7.11 -5.36
C LYS A 13 -13.47 6.08 -4.49
N ALA A 14 -14.24 5.17 -5.08
CA ALA A 14 -14.97 4.14 -4.33
C ALA A 14 -14.04 3.24 -3.49
N VAL A 15 -12.84 2.94 -3.99
CA VAL A 15 -11.84 2.14 -3.25
C VAL A 15 -11.23 2.98 -2.13
N ARG A 16 -10.91 4.24 -2.39
CA ARG A 16 -10.44 5.15 -1.32
C ARG A 16 -11.46 5.25 -0.19
N ASP A 17 -12.73 5.45 -0.52
CA ASP A 17 -13.80 5.58 0.48
C ASP A 17 -14.00 4.25 1.25
N MET A 18 -13.86 3.09 0.58
CA MET A 18 -13.97 1.76 1.20
C MET A 18 -12.86 1.47 2.20
N PHE A 19 -11.62 1.84 1.88
CA PHE A 19 -10.44 1.57 2.72
C PHE A 19 -10.00 2.78 3.56
N GLY A 20 -10.74 3.89 3.49
CA GLY A 20 -10.45 5.11 4.25
C GLY A 20 -9.22 5.88 3.79
N TYR A 21 -8.72 5.68 2.56
CA TYR A 21 -7.51 6.35 2.06
C TYR A 21 -7.75 7.85 1.83
N ALA A 22 -6.91 8.68 2.46
CA ALA A 22 -6.88 10.12 2.32
C ALA A 22 -5.57 10.61 1.65
N PRO A 23 -5.58 11.81 1.02
CA PRO A 23 -4.34 12.44 0.59
C PRO A 23 -3.40 12.67 1.78
N GLY A 24 -2.16 12.20 1.66
CA GLY A 24 -1.16 12.27 2.73
C GLY A 24 -0.97 10.98 3.51
N ASP A 25 -1.80 9.96 3.28
CA ASP A 25 -1.61 8.65 3.90
C ASP A 25 -0.35 7.95 3.39
N ASP A 26 0.38 7.34 4.32
CA ASP A 26 1.45 6.42 4.02
C ASP A 26 0.87 5.02 3.75
N ILE A 27 1.16 4.49 2.56
CA ILE A 27 0.68 3.19 2.09
C ILE A 27 1.90 2.32 1.78
N LEU A 28 1.95 1.14 2.37
CA LEU A 28 2.93 0.11 2.03
C LEU A 28 2.51 -0.62 0.74
N LEU A 29 3.41 -0.64 -0.24
CA LEU A 29 3.25 -1.43 -1.46
C LEU A 29 4.11 -2.69 -1.32
N LEU A 30 3.46 -3.85 -1.38
CA LEU A 30 4.09 -5.16 -1.44
C LEU A 30 3.97 -5.69 -2.87
N ALA A 31 5.05 -6.22 -3.42
CA ALA A 31 5.07 -6.78 -4.76
C ALA A 31 5.75 -8.15 -4.76
N ASP A 32 5.09 -9.11 -5.38
CA ASP A 32 5.57 -10.47 -5.57
C ASP A 32 5.25 -10.89 -7.02
N THR A 33 6.22 -11.50 -7.71
CA THR A 33 6.07 -11.82 -9.13
C THR A 33 5.06 -12.92 -9.42
N GLU A 34 4.79 -13.80 -8.45
CA GLU A 34 3.83 -14.89 -8.57
C GLU A 34 2.44 -14.47 -8.08
N ARG A 35 2.37 -13.55 -7.10
CA ARG A 35 1.13 -13.18 -6.39
C ARG A 35 0.59 -11.79 -6.76
N GLY A 36 1.38 -10.95 -7.42
CA GLY A 36 1.01 -9.60 -7.82
C GLY A 36 1.34 -8.55 -6.76
N ILE A 37 0.48 -7.53 -6.65
CA ILE A 37 0.73 -6.33 -5.81
C ILE A 37 -0.36 -6.23 -4.74
N ALA A 38 0.03 -5.91 -3.51
CA ALA A 38 -0.87 -5.54 -2.42
C ALA A 38 -0.58 -4.12 -1.93
N LEU A 39 -1.65 -3.41 -1.56
CA LEU A 39 -1.59 -2.08 -0.95
C LEU A 39 -2.16 -2.19 0.48
N MET A 40 -1.39 -1.72 1.46
CA MET A 40 -1.74 -1.81 2.88
C MET A 40 -1.49 -0.47 3.58
N PRO A 41 -2.40 0.02 4.44
CA PRO A 41 -2.11 1.17 5.31
C PRO A 41 -0.92 0.88 6.22
N VAL A 42 0.00 1.84 6.37
CA VAL A 42 1.17 1.66 7.26
C VAL A 42 0.76 1.42 8.72
N SER A 43 -0.37 1.98 9.15
CA SER A 43 -0.94 1.74 10.48
C SER A 43 -1.25 0.27 10.79
N GLU A 44 -1.43 -0.59 9.78
CA GLU A 44 -1.67 -2.02 9.97
C GLU A 44 -0.42 -2.88 9.91
N THR A 45 0.74 -2.30 9.58
CA THR A 45 2.00 -3.04 9.38
C THR A 45 2.58 -3.61 10.68
N GLU A 46 2.30 -2.99 11.83
CA GLU A 46 2.74 -3.47 13.16
C GLU A 46 2.23 -4.87 13.49
N LYS A 47 1.09 -5.28 12.92
CA LYS A 47 0.50 -6.61 13.15
C LYS A 47 1.09 -7.68 12.23
N LEU A 48 1.73 -7.28 11.14
CA LEU A 48 2.20 -8.17 10.08
C LEU A 48 3.71 -8.39 10.13
N LEU A 49 4.47 -7.40 10.60
CA LEU A 49 5.91 -7.50 10.75
C LEU A 49 6.23 -8.00 12.16
N PRO A 50 6.83 -9.20 12.33
CA PRO A 50 7.44 -9.53 13.60
C PRO A 50 8.53 -8.50 13.89
N GLU A 51 8.60 -8.01 15.13
CA GLU A 51 9.59 -7.06 15.66
C GLU A 51 10.90 -7.13 14.88
N THR A 52 11.20 -6.06 14.13
CA THR A 52 12.38 -5.99 13.27
C THR A 52 13.62 -6.31 14.11
N PRO A 53 14.43 -7.34 13.80
CA PRO A 53 15.70 -7.50 14.48
C PRO A 53 16.52 -6.24 14.25
N PRO A 54 17.23 -5.74 15.29
CA PRO A 54 17.95 -4.48 15.21
C PRO A 54 18.89 -4.52 14.02
N HIS A 55 18.90 -3.44 13.25
CA HIS A 55 19.88 -3.23 12.20
C HIS A 55 21.29 -3.37 12.83
N ILE A 56 21.97 -4.48 12.51
CA ILE A 56 23.40 -4.69 12.79
C ILE A 56 24.20 -3.99 11.69
#